data_AF-A0A1I0EYG9-F1
#
_entry.id   AF-A0A1I0EYG9-F1
#
_cell.length_a   1.000
_cell.length_b   1.000
_cell.length_c   1.000
_cell.angle_alpha   90.00
_cell.angle_beta   90.00
_cell.angle_gamma   90.00
#
_symmetry.space_group_name_H-M   'P 1'
#
loop_
_entity.id
_entity.type
_entity.pdbx_description
1 polymer ?
#
loop_
_entity_poly.entity_id
_entity_poly.type
_entity_poly.pdbx_seq_one_letter_code
_entity_poly.pdbx_strand_id
1 'polypeptide(L)'
;MDFSRYVENGFGTGDCVIIADEVLHIIDYKHGLGVLVESEGNTQMMCYALGALEAFDDLYDVNTIEMTIFQPRRENVSTWSISKEELLKWAEEVLKPTAALAYEGKGEFKAGDHCQFCKVKATCRKRAETNLELAKYDFEMPATLDDYEIAAILPRIDQLIAWGNDIKDYALTQAQSGTHYEGFKIVEGRSNRKYTDEAVVASKVSEAGYDPYEKKLLGITAMSTLLGKKKFEELLGDLVYKPPGKPALVPESDKRPAMNTAADDSKDN
;
A
#
# COMPACT_ATOMS: atom_id res chain seq x y z
N MET A 1 -42.12 14.49 4.23
CA MET A 1 -41.79 13.30 5.04
C MET A 1 -40.59 13.66 5.89
N ASP A 2 -40.81 13.84 7.18
CA ASP A 2 -39.80 14.28 8.14
C ASP A 2 -39.29 13.06 8.90
N PHE A 3 -37.99 12.78 8.81
CA PHE A 3 -37.31 11.68 9.51
C PHE A 3 -36.21 12.22 10.44
N SER A 4 -36.38 13.46 10.90
CA SER A 4 -35.39 14.18 11.73
C SER A 4 -35.06 13.49 13.05
N ARG A 5 -35.94 12.60 13.52
CA ARG A 5 -35.68 11.68 14.64
C ARG A 5 -34.43 10.84 14.48
N TYR A 6 -34.10 10.43 13.24
CA TYR A 6 -32.97 9.55 12.93
C TYR A 6 -31.76 10.30 12.39
N VAL A 7 -31.99 11.38 11.64
CA VAL A 7 -30.96 12.18 10.98
C VAL A 7 -31.30 13.64 11.24
N GLU A 8 -30.43 14.39 11.92
CA GLU A 8 -30.70 15.81 12.22
C GLU A 8 -31.10 16.58 10.95
N ASN A 9 -32.20 17.35 10.96
CA ASN A 9 -32.73 18.04 9.76
C ASN A 9 -33.06 17.12 8.56
N GLY A 10 -33.23 15.81 8.79
CA GLY A 10 -33.55 14.82 7.77
C GLY A 10 -34.97 14.99 7.24
N PHE A 11 -35.07 15.42 5.97
CA PHE A 11 -36.35 15.64 5.32
C PHE A 11 -36.34 15.15 3.87
N GLY A 12 -37.48 14.61 3.44
CA GLY A 12 -37.72 14.12 2.09
C GLY A 12 -39.08 14.54 1.55
N THR A 13 -39.13 14.77 0.23
CA THR A 13 -40.38 14.90 -0.52
C THR A 13 -40.52 13.65 -1.38
N GLY A 14 -41.60 12.91 -1.19
CA GLY A 14 -41.95 11.75 -2.00
C GLY A 14 -43.03 12.15 -2.99
N ASP A 15 -43.07 11.49 -4.13
CA ASP A 15 -44.02 11.83 -5.18
C ASP A 15 -45.43 11.32 -4.88
N CYS A 16 -45.55 10.12 -4.30
CA CYS A 16 -46.82 9.55 -3.89
C CYS A 16 -46.66 8.63 -2.68
N VAL A 17 -47.60 8.73 -1.74
CA VAL A 17 -47.73 7.86 -0.57
C VAL A 17 -49.17 7.36 -0.52
N ILE A 18 -49.35 6.05 -0.36
CA ILE A 18 -50.63 5.36 -0.26
C ILE A 18 -50.59 4.54 1.02
N ILE A 19 -51.67 4.60 1.81
CA ILE A 19 -51.81 3.77 3.02
C ILE A 19 -53.14 3.05 2.91
N ALA A 20 -53.09 1.72 2.87
CA ALA A 20 -54.26 0.85 2.77
C ALA A 20 -53.91 -0.55 3.32
N ASP A 21 -54.87 -1.22 3.95
CA ASP A 21 -54.75 -2.64 4.35
C ASP A 21 -53.44 -2.97 5.10
N GLU A 22 -53.07 -2.15 6.08
CA GLU A 22 -51.83 -2.28 6.89
C GLU A 22 -50.51 -2.12 6.09
N VAL A 23 -50.59 -1.65 4.85
CA VAL A 23 -49.45 -1.39 3.97
C VAL A 23 -49.26 0.11 3.79
N LEU A 24 -48.02 0.56 4.01
CA LEU A 24 -47.54 1.87 3.60
C LEU A 24 -46.78 1.73 2.28
N HIS A 25 -47.31 2.27 1.20
CA HIS A 25 -46.73 2.20 -0.13
C HIS A 25 -46.23 3.56 -0.59
N ILE A 26 -44.95 3.64 -0.94
CA ILE A 26 -44.28 4.86 -1.37
C ILE A 26 -43.83 4.67 -2.80
N ILE A 27 -44.18 5.62 -3.66
CA ILE A 27 -43.84 5.59 -5.06
C ILE A 27 -43.00 6.84 -5.37
N ASP A 28 -41.81 6.63 -5.89
CA ASP A 28 -40.88 7.68 -6.30
C ASP A 28 -40.65 7.62 -7.81
N TYR A 29 -40.83 8.77 -8.45
CA TYR A 29 -40.70 8.96 -9.87
C TYR A 29 -39.26 9.31 -10.24
N LYS A 30 -38.67 8.51 -11.13
CA LYS A 30 -37.36 8.79 -11.72
C LYS A 30 -37.48 9.02 -13.22
N HIS A 31 -36.98 10.16 -13.69
CA HIS A 31 -36.97 10.50 -15.13
C HIS A 31 -35.63 10.19 -15.84
N GLY A 32 -34.59 9.82 -15.10
CA GLY A 32 -33.26 9.59 -15.66
C GLY A 32 -33.23 8.44 -16.67
N LEU A 33 -32.45 8.59 -17.75
CA LEU A 33 -32.20 7.50 -18.72
C LEU A 33 -30.87 6.76 -18.44
N GLY A 34 -29.85 7.50 -17.99
CA GLY A 34 -28.47 6.98 -17.91
C GLY A 34 -28.23 5.95 -16.82
N VAL A 35 -28.91 6.05 -15.68
CA VAL A 35 -28.74 5.15 -14.53
C VAL A 35 -30.06 4.46 -14.23
N LEU A 36 -30.01 3.13 -14.12
CA LEU A 36 -31.11 2.32 -13.63
C LEU A 36 -31.20 2.49 -12.11
N VAL A 37 -32.39 2.79 -11.60
CA VAL A 37 -32.63 2.95 -10.16
C VAL A 37 -33.51 1.80 -9.69
N GLU A 38 -32.93 0.90 -8.91
CA GLU A 38 -33.62 -0.25 -8.32
C GLU A 38 -34.32 0.13 -7.01
N SER A 39 -35.43 -0.53 -6.70
CA SER A 39 -36.13 -0.34 -5.42
C SER A 39 -35.58 -1.19 -4.29
N GLU A 40 -34.96 -2.34 -4.60
CA GLU A 40 -34.45 -3.27 -3.60
C GLU A 40 -33.34 -2.65 -2.75
N GLY A 41 -33.54 -2.63 -1.42
CA GLY A 41 -32.59 -2.06 -0.48
C GLY A 41 -32.31 -0.56 -0.69
N ASN A 42 -33.18 0.16 -1.39
CA ASN A 42 -32.93 1.55 -1.75
C ASN A 42 -33.04 2.47 -0.52
N THR A 43 -31.89 2.94 -0.03
CA THR A 43 -31.81 3.73 1.20
C THR A 43 -32.52 5.08 1.11
N GLN A 44 -32.66 5.68 -0.08
CA GLN A 44 -33.49 6.88 -0.27
C GLN A 44 -34.95 6.58 0.01
N MET A 45 -35.47 5.49 -0.56
CA MET A 45 -36.85 5.06 -0.35
C MET A 45 -37.11 4.69 1.11
N MET A 46 -36.14 4.05 1.77
CA MET A 46 -36.23 3.73 3.20
C MET A 46 -36.30 5.00 4.07
N CYS A 47 -35.53 6.05 3.76
CA CYS A 47 -35.66 7.34 4.45
C CYS A 47 -37.03 7.99 4.25
N TYR A 48 -37.61 7.89 3.04
CA TYR A 48 -38.97 8.33 2.78
C TYR A 48 -39.98 7.54 3.60
N ALA A 49 -39.79 6.22 3.71
CA ALA A 49 -40.64 5.37 4.53
C ALA A 49 -40.61 5.73 6.01
N LEU A 50 -39.44 6.00 6.57
CA LEU A 50 -39.33 6.49 7.94
C LEU A 50 -40.10 7.80 8.11
N GLY A 51 -39.93 8.75 7.20
CA GLY A 51 -40.62 10.04 7.31
C GLY A 51 -42.12 10.00 7.00
N ALA A 52 -42.62 8.94 6.36
CA ALA A 52 -44.04 8.68 6.19
C ALA A 52 -44.62 7.96 7.41
N LEU A 53 -43.91 7.00 7.99
CA LEU A 53 -44.28 6.37 9.26
C LEU A 53 -44.38 7.43 10.37
N GLU A 54 -43.39 8.29 10.55
CA GLU A 54 -43.44 9.36 11.57
C GLU A 54 -44.66 10.30 11.38
N ALA A 55 -45.21 10.42 10.17
CA ALA A 55 -46.38 11.25 9.91
C ALA A 55 -47.72 10.52 10.12
N PHE A 56 -47.77 9.20 9.96
CA PHE A 56 -49.03 8.45 9.82
C PHE A 56 -49.15 7.21 10.70
N ASP A 57 -48.08 6.75 11.37
CA ASP A 57 -48.05 5.51 12.14
C ASP A 57 -49.00 5.53 13.36
N ASP A 58 -49.23 6.70 13.94
CA ASP A 58 -50.20 6.87 15.03
C ASP A 58 -51.67 6.83 14.54
N LEU A 59 -51.89 6.92 13.22
CA LEU A 59 -53.22 6.98 12.61
C LEU A 59 -53.63 5.66 11.94
N TYR A 60 -52.66 4.83 11.54
CA TYR A 60 -52.89 3.60 10.80
C TYR A 60 -51.96 2.50 11.31
N ASP A 61 -52.50 1.28 11.47
CA ASP A 61 -51.70 0.11 11.83
C ASP A 61 -50.89 -0.36 10.61
N VAL A 62 -49.66 0.13 10.46
CA VAL A 62 -48.76 -0.27 9.36
C VAL A 62 -47.86 -1.41 9.80
N ASN A 63 -47.88 -2.52 9.04
CA ASN A 63 -47.03 -3.69 9.26
C ASN A 63 -46.00 -3.88 8.14
N THR A 64 -46.38 -3.55 6.90
CA THR A 64 -45.55 -3.74 5.71
C THR A 64 -45.30 -2.42 5.00
N ILE A 65 -44.07 -2.23 4.53
CA ILE A 65 -43.69 -1.07 3.72
C ILE A 65 -43.37 -1.56 2.32
N GLU A 66 -44.05 -0.99 1.34
CA GLU A 66 -43.74 -1.18 -0.07
C GLU A 66 -43.11 0.09 -0.63
N MET A 67 -42.06 -0.07 -1.44
CA MET A 67 -41.33 1.01 -2.05
C MET A 67 -41.20 0.73 -3.54
N THR A 68 -41.81 1.57 -4.36
CA THR A 68 -41.75 1.48 -5.81
C THR A 68 -40.91 2.61 -6.39
N ILE A 69 -39.94 2.23 -7.22
CA ILE A 69 -39.31 3.15 -8.15
C ILE A 69 -40.03 3.05 -9.49
N PHE A 70 -40.61 4.16 -9.94
CA PHE A 70 -41.25 4.27 -11.25
C PHE A 70 -40.36 5.06 -12.21
N GLN A 71 -39.67 4.36 -13.12
CA GLN A 71 -38.71 4.92 -14.07
C GLN A 71 -39.12 4.60 -15.52
N PRO A 72 -40.12 5.31 -16.08
CA PRO A 72 -40.75 4.93 -17.35
C PRO A 72 -39.81 5.00 -18.55
N ARG A 73 -38.82 5.91 -18.54
CA ARG A 73 -37.87 6.06 -19.66
C ARG A 73 -36.88 4.90 -19.80
N ARG A 74 -36.80 4.02 -18.81
CA ARG A 74 -36.04 2.76 -18.87
C ARG A 74 -36.95 1.53 -18.84
N GLU A 75 -38.26 1.73 -18.99
CA GLU A 75 -39.27 0.66 -18.83
C GLU A 75 -39.12 -0.09 -17.49
N ASN A 76 -38.65 0.61 -16.44
CA ASN A 76 -38.40 0.02 -15.14
C ASN A 76 -39.50 0.44 -14.16
N VAL A 77 -40.19 -0.57 -13.62
CA VAL A 77 -41.10 -0.44 -12.48
C VAL A 77 -40.67 -1.51 -11.49
N SER A 78 -39.99 -1.09 -10.44
CA SER A 78 -39.43 -1.98 -9.44
C SER A 78 -40.10 -1.71 -8.11
N THR A 79 -40.61 -2.75 -7.47
CA THR A 79 -41.20 -2.69 -6.12
C THR A 79 -40.40 -3.59 -5.19
N TRP A 80 -40.10 -3.08 -4.01
CA TRP A 80 -39.50 -3.86 -2.94
C TRP A 80 -40.30 -3.68 -1.66
N SER A 81 -40.45 -4.78 -0.91
CA SER A 81 -41.23 -4.81 0.32
C SER A 81 -40.34 -5.20 1.50
N ILE A 82 -40.54 -4.54 2.63
CA ILE A 82 -39.83 -4.78 3.90
C ILE A 82 -40.82 -4.66 5.06
N SER A 83 -40.59 -5.40 6.15
CA SER A 83 -41.39 -5.22 7.36
C SER A 83 -41.09 -3.90 8.06
N LYS A 84 -42.08 -3.37 8.79
CA LYS A 84 -41.87 -2.19 9.66
C LYS A 84 -40.74 -2.40 10.66
N GLU A 85 -40.68 -3.58 11.27
CA GLU A 85 -39.64 -3.91 12.24
C GLU A 85 -38.23 -3.83 11.62
N GLU A 86 -38.02 -4.43 10.45
CA GLU A 86 -36.71 -4.42 9.78
C GLU A 86 -36.31 -3.01 9.33
N LEU A 87 -37.26 -2.19 8.86
CA LEU A 87 -37.02 -0.80 8.49
C LEU A 87 -36.57 0.03 9.70
N LEU A 88 -37.26 -0.11 10.83
CA LEU A 88 -36.90 0.58 12.08
C LEU A 88 -35.56 0.11 12.63
N LYS A 89 -35.28 -1.19 12.52
CA LYS A 89 -33.97 -1.76 12.88
C LYS A 89 -32.85 -1.15 12.05
N TRP A 90 -33.02 -1.08 10.72
CA TRP A 90 -32.05 -0.42 9.86
C TRP A 90 -31.85 1.06 10.22
N ALA A 91 -32.92 1.75 10.58
CA ALA A 91 -32.86 3.17 10.97
C ALA A 91 -31.98 3.39 12.21
N GLU A 92 -32.12 2.54 13.23
CA GLU A 92 -31.36 2.63 14.49
C GLU A 92 -29.94 2.08 14.35
N GLU A 93 -29.74 0.95 13.66
CA GLU A 93 -28.43 0.26 13.60
C GLU A 93 -27.51 0.83 12.51
N VAL A 94 -28.06 1.39 11.43
CA VAL A 94 -27.27 1.80 10.25
C VAL A 94 -27.42 3.30 9.97
N LEU A 95 -28.64 3.79 9.76
CA LEU A 95 -28.86 5.15 9.29
C LEU A 95 -28.38 6.20 10.30
N LYS A 96 -28.87 6.10 11.54
CA LYS A 96 -28.61 7.07 12.60
C LYS A 96 -27.13 7.14 13.02
N PRO A 97 -26.40 6.03 13.24
CA PRO A 97 -24.97 6.08 13.50
C PRO A 97 -24.16 6.66 12.32
N THR A 98 -24.54 6.31 11.09
CA THR A 98 -23.86 6.81 9.88
C THR A 98 -24.07 8.32 9.70
N ALA A 99 -25.28 8.80 9.96
CA ALA A 99 -25.60 10.23 9.93
C ALA A 99 -24.79 11.01 10.97
N ALA A 100 -24.70 10.51 12.20
CA ALA A 100 -23.88 11.14 13.25
C ALA A 100 -22.40 11.28 12.83
N LEU A 101 -21.81 10.23 12.26
CA LEU A 101 -20.44 10.27 11.72
C LEU A 101 -20.29 11.29 10.59
N ALA A 102 -21.30 11.42 9.73
CA ALA A 102 -21.30 12.40 8.64
C ALA A 102 -21.33 13.85 9.17
N TYR A 103 -22.17 14.14 10.18
CA TYR A 103 -22.21 15.46 10.83
C TYR A 103 -20.90 15.85 11.50
N GLU A 104 -20.22 14.87 12.11
CA GLU A 104 -18.90 15.08 12.72
C GLU A 104 -17.76 15.17 11.69
N GLY A 105 -18.02 14.95 10.40
CA GLY A 105 -17.00 14.90 9.36
C GLY A 105 -16.04 13.71 9.48
N LYS A 106 -16.43 12.66 10.23
CA LYS A 106 -15.64 11.44 10.45
C LYS A 106 -15.95 10.32 9.45
N GLY A 107 -16.66 10.65 8.37
CA GLY A 107 -16.96 9.70 7.30
C GLY A 107 -15.68 9.22 6.58
N GLU A 108 -15.67 7.95 6.20
CA GLU A 108 -14.58 7.38 5.42
C GLU A 108 -14.78 7.62 3.92
N PHE A 109 -13.69 7.90 3.21
CA PHE A 109 -13.72 7.90 1.75
C PHE A 109 -13.87 6.48 1.22
N LYS A 110 -14.87 6.27 0.35
CA LYS A 110 -15.09 5.01 -0.37
C LYS A 110 -15.16 5.27 -1.87
N ALA A 111 -14.38 4.55 -2.66
CA ALA A 111 -14.51 4.58 -4.11
C ALA A 111 -15.59 3.58 -4.56
N GLY A 112 -16.39 3.94 -5.56
CA GLY A 112 -17.46 3.10 -6.11
C GLY A 112 -18.29 3.85 -7.14
N ASP A 113 -19.42 3.28 -7.56
CA ASP A 113 -20.23 3.82 -8.66
C ASP A 113 -20.68 5.27 -8.46
N HIS A 114 -20.93 5.66 -7.22
CA HIS A 114 -21.29 7.02 -6.84
C HIS A 114 -20.20 8.06 -7.17
N CYS A 115 -18.94 7.65 -7.37
CA CYS A 115 -17.85 8.54 -7.77
C CYS A 115 -18.11 9.27 -9.10
N GLN A 116 -18.98 8.74 -9.97
CA GLN A 116 -19.34 9.43 -11.23
C GLN A 116 -20.03 10.79 -10.99
N PHE A 117 -20.75 10.92 -9.88
CA PHE A 117 -21.49 12.13 -9.47
C PHE A 117 -20.75 12.96 -8.41
N CYS A 118 -19.63 12.47 -7.88
CA CYS A 118 -18.91 13.14 -6.81
C CYS A 118 -18.24 14.44 -7.29
N LYS A 119 -18.39 15.53 -6.53
CA LYS A 119 -17.82 16.85 -6.87
C LYS A 119 -16.30 16.87 -6.83
N VAL A 120 -15.69 16.08 -5.95
CA VAL A 120 -14.22 15.98 -5.80
C VAL A 120 -13.62 14.82 -6.60
N LYS A 121 -14.38 14.22 -7.54
CA LYS A 121 -13.98 13.01 -8.26
C LYS A 121 -12.67 13.11 -9.04
N ALA A 122 -12.23 14.31 -9.40
CA ALA A 122 -10.97 14.55 -10.11
C ALA A 122 -9.75 14.56 -9.18
N THR A 123 -9.93 14.92 -7.90
CA THR A 123 -8.84 15.11 -6.92
C THR A 123 -8.95 14.17 -5.71
N CYS A 124 -9.92 13.24 -5.71
CA CYS A 124 -10.13 12.27 -4.64
C CYS A 124 -9.00 11.24 -4.58
N ARG A 125 -8.24 11.22 -3.47
CA ARG A 125 -7.16 10.27 -3.20
C ARG A 125 -7.63 8.81 -3.27
N LYS A 126 -8.76 8.49 -2.61
CA LYS A 126 -9.26 7.12 -2.54
C LYS A 126 -9.63 6.56 -3.92
N ARG A 127 -10.22 7.40 -4.77
CA ARG A 127 -10.53 7.01 -6.16
C ARG A 127 -9.26 6.77 -6.98
N ALA A 128 -8.22 7.57 -6.77
CA ALA A 128 -6.93 7.37 -7.43
C ALA A 128 -6.28 6.05 -6.99
N GLU A 129 -6.29 5.73 -5.69
CA GLU A 129 -5.76 4.45 -5.16
C GLU A 129 -6.45 3.25 -5.80
N THR A 130 -7.78 3.21 -5.82
CA THR A 130 -8.54 2.11 -6.43
C THR A 130 -8.26 1.97 -7.93
N ASN A 131 -8.15 3.07 -8.66
CA ASN A 131 -7.82 3.00 -10.09
C ASN A 131 -6.36 2.58 -10.36
N LEU A 132 -5.43 2.95 -9.48
CA LEU A 132 -4.02 2.53 -9.57
C LEU A 132 -3.83 1.05 -9.20
N GLU A 133 -4.72 0.48 -8.40
CA GLU A 133 -4.75 -0.97 -8.18
C GLU A 133 -5.13 -1.72 -9.46
N LEU A 134 -6.08 -1.20 -10.26
CA LEU A 134 -6.43 -1.78 -11.57
C LEU A 134 -5.25 -1.73 -12.55
N ALA A 135 -4.41 -0.70 -12.48
CA ALA A 135 -3.17 -0.65 -13.26
C ALA A 135 -2.20 -1.81 -12.95
N LYS A 136 -2.33 -2.49 -11.81
CA LYS A 136 -1.53 -3.71 -11.54
C LYS A 136 -2.00 -4.92 -12.34
N TYR A 137 -3.22 -4.89 -12.89
CA TYR A 137 -3.85 -5.99 -13.60
C TYR A 137 -3.94 -5.78 -15.12
N ASP A 138 -3.95 -4.53 -15.60
CA ASP A 138 -4.13 -4.21 -17.03
C ASP A 138 -2.82 -4.16 -17.85
N PHE A 139 -1.65 -4.13 -17.21
CA PHE A 139 -0.38 -4.29 -17.92
C PHE A 139 0.04 -5.75 -17.82
N GLU A 140 0.11 -6.44 -18.96
CA GLU A 140 0.95 -7.63 -19.08
C GLU A 140 2.35 -7.19 -18.65
N MET A 141 2.75 -7.49 -17.41
CA MET A 141 4.06 -7.08 -16.92
C MET A 141 5.09 -7.69 -17.86
N PRO A 142 5.89 -6.87 -18.56
CA PRO A 142 6.88 -7.39 -19.47
C PRO A 142 7.78 -8.39 -18.74
N ALA A 143 8.27 -9.41 -19.44
CA ALA A 143 9.14 -10.42 -18.83
C ALA A 143 10.47 -9.84 -18.28
N THR A 144 10.77 -8.58 -18.63
CA THR A 144 11.97 -7.84 -18.24
C THR A 144 11.59 -6.46 -17.73
N LEU A 145 12.26 -5.99 -16.70
CA LEU A 145 12.13 -4.61 -16.22
C LEU A 145 12.69 -3.63 -17.26
N ASP A 146 12.01 -2.51 -17.47
CA ASP A 146 12.53 -1.39 -18.25
C ASP A 146 13.39 -0.43 -17.40
N ASP A 147 14.11 0.47 -18.07
CA ASP A 147 15.02 1.43 -17.43
C ASP A 147 14.30 2.39 -16.47
N TYR A 148 13.04 2.73 -16.74
CA TYR A 148 12.24 3.60 -15.87
C TYR A 148 11.83 2.87 -14.59
N GLU A 149 11.46 1.60 -14.70
CA GLU A 149 11.17 0.74 -13.55
C GLU A 149 12.40 0.56 -12.68
N ILE A 150 13.56 0.28 -13.29
CA ILE A 150 14.84 0.17 -12.57
C ILE A 150 15.15 1.49 -11.86
N ALA A 151 15.04 2.63 -12.55
CA ALA A 151 15.29 3.96 -11.96
C ALA A 151 14.32 4.29 -10.82
N ALA A 152 13.06 3.83 -10.87
CA ALA A 152 12.09 4.01 -9.80
C ALA A 152 12.37 3.12 -8.57
N ILE A 153 13.00 1.96 -8.76
CA ILE A 153 13.37 1.03 -7.69
C ILE A 153 14.65 1.47 -6.97
N LEU A 154 15.64 2.00 -7.70
CA LEU A 154 16.96 2.35 -7.17
C LEU A 154 16.93 3.22 -5.89
N PRO A 155 16.07 4.26 -5.75
CA PRO A 155 16.02 5.06 -4.52
C PRO A 155 15.46 4.31 -3.29
N ARG A 156 14.75 3.20 -3.51
CA ARG A 156 14.04 2.45 -2.46
C ARG A 156 14.73 1.15 -2.08
N ILE A 157 15.61 0.63 -2.95
CA ILE A 157 16.22 -0.69 -2.79
C ILE A 157 17.03 -0.79 -1.49
N ASP A 158 17.81 0.24 -1.15
CA ASP A 158 18.64 0.23 0.05
C ASP A 158 17.79 0.20 1.31
N GLN A 159 16.65 0.91 1.31
CA GLN A 159 15.71 0.89 2.44
C GLN A 159 15.01 -0.47 2.57
N LEU A 160 14.64 -1.11 1.46
CA LEU A 160 14.05 -2.45 1.46
C LEU A 160 15.05 -3.50 1.97
N ILE A 161 16.31 -3.41 1.55
CA ILE A 161 17.39 -4.29 2.04
C ILE A 161 17.61 -4.07 3.54
N ALA A 162 17.69 -2.81 3.98
CA ALA A 162 17.86 -2.47 5.39
C ALA A 162 16.73 -3.05 6.25
N TRP A 163 15.48 -2.79 5.85
CA TRP A 163 14.31 -3.33 6.55
C TRP A 163 14.27 -4.87 6.56
N GLY A 164 14.63 -5.50 5.43
CA GLY A 164 14.73 -6.96 5.36
C GLY A 164 15.80 -7.53 6.30
N ASN A 165 16.91 -6.81 6.53
CA ASN A 165 17.92 -7.18 7.52
C ASN A 165 17.41 -6.96 8.94
N ASP A 166 16.72 -5.85 9.22
CA ASP A 166 16.12 -5.58 10.53
C ASP A 166 15.15 -6.70 10.95
N ILE A 167 14.32 -7.17 10.00
CA ILE A 167 13.42 -8.32 10.24
C ILE A 167 14.20 -9.60 10.55
N LYS A 168 15.27 -9.89 9.79
CA LYS A 168 16.09 -11.08 10.03
C LYS A 168 16.74 -11.05 11.41
N ASP A 169 17.29 -9.91 11.80
CA ASP A 169 17.95 -9.74 13.09
C ASP A 169 16.95 -9.84 14.26
N TYR A 170 15.78 -9.23 14.10
CA TYR A 170 14.67 -9.38 15.05
C TYR A 170 14.24 -10.85 15.19
N ALA A 171 13.96 -11.52 14.07
CA ALA A 171 13.50 -12.91 14.06
C ALA A 171 14.56 -13.85 14.67
N LEU A 172 15.85 -13.63 14.39
CA LEU A 172 16.94 -14.38 15.01
C LEU A 172 16.96 -14.19 16.53
N THR A 173 16.81 -12.96 17.01
CA THR A 173 16.77 -12.63 18.44
C THR A 173 15.59 -13.30 19.15
N GLN A 174 14.40 -13.24 18.56
CA GLN A 174 13.21 -13.93 19.08
C GLN A 174 13.38 -15.45 19.06
N ALA A 175 13.94 -16.01 17.99
CA ALA A 175 14.17 -17.44 17.88
C ALA A 175 15.18 -17.94 18.94
N GLN A 176 16.25 -17.19 19.19
CA GLN A 176 17.20 -17.48 20.27
C GLN A 176 16.55 -17.44 21.66
N SER A 177 15.48 -16.65 21.81
CA SER A 177 14.68 -16.52 23.03
C SER A 177 13.55 -17.57 23.13
N GLY A 178 13.44 -18.47 22.14
CA GLY A 178 12.52 -19.61 22.16
C GLY A 178 11.33 -19.52 21.20
N THR A 179 11.20 -18.45 20.40
CA THR A 179 10.14 -18.33 19.39
C THR A 179 10.39 -19.25 18.19
N HIS A 180 9.39 -20.01 17.76
CA HIS A 180 9.50 -20.84 16.56
C HIS A 180 8.84 -20.17 15.34
N TYR A 181 9.57 -20.13 14.23
CA TYR A 181 9.04 -19.72 12.93
C TYR A 181 8.98 -20.95 12.01
N GLU A 182 7.80 -21.25 11.47
CA GLU A 182 7.57 -22.43 10.63
C GLU A 182 8.49 -22.43 9.39
N GLY A 183 9.16 -23.56 9.14
CA GLY A 183 10.13 -23.69 8.06
C GLY A 183 11.56 -23.23 8.39
N PHE A 184 11.81 -22.67 9.59
CA PHE A 184 13.12 -22.18 10.01
C PHE A 184 13.67 -22.93 11.23
N LYS A 185 15.00 -23.05 11.31
CA LYS A 185 15.73 -23.61 12.47
C LYS A 185 16.97 -22.78 12.79
N ILE A 186 17.35 -22.72 14.07
CA ILE A 186 18.60 -22.13 14.50
C ILE A 186 19.72 -23.17 14.40
N VAL A 187 20.86 -22.75 13.85
CA VAL A 187 22.08 -23.54 13.75
C VAL A 187 23.27 -22.66 14.11
N GLU A 188 24.40 -23.28 14.49
CA GLU A 188 25.64 -22.54 14.66
C GLU A 188 26.08 -21.91 13.32
N GLY A 189 26.50 -20.65 13.39
CA GLY A 189 27.13 -19.99 12.25
C GLY A 189 28.44 -20.67 11.86
N ARG A 190 28.94 -20.40 10.65
CA ARG A 190 30.25 -20.90 10.23
C ARG A 190 31.35 -20.33 11.15
N SER A 191 32.07 -21.21 11.84
CA SER A 191 33.25 -20.85 12.61
C SER A 191 34.52 -21.03 11.77
N ASN A 192 35.49 -20.13 11.96
CA ASN A 192 36.82 -20.27 11.38
C ASN A 192 37.74 -20.96 12.38
N ARG A 193 38.49 -21.97 11.92
CA ARG A 193 39.54 -22.60 12.73
C ARG A 193 40.65 -21.58 13.02
N LYS A 194 41.10 -21.55 14.27
CA LYS A 194 42.24 -20.75 14.73
C LYS A 194 43.25 -21.67 15.40
N TYR A 195 44.54 -21.34 15.29
CA TYR A 195 45.56 -22.03 16.07
C TYR A 195 45.40 -21.69 17.55
N THR A 196 45.56 -22.68 18.41
CA THR A 196 45.44 -22.52 19.87
C THR A 196 46.67 -21.89 20.49
N ASP A 197 47.85 -22.18 19.92
CA ASP A 197 49.14 -21.59 20.30
C ASP A 197 50.01 -21.50 19.03
N GLU A 198 50.19 -20.29 18.54
CA GLU A 198 50.92 -20.03 17.30
C GLU A 198 52.41 -20.39 17.42
N ALA A 199 53.01 -20.33 18.62
CA ALA A 199 54.42 -20.65 18.84
C ALA A 199 54.66 -22.16 18.83
N VAL A 200 53.78 -22.93 19.49
CA VAL A 200 53.83 -24.39 19.43
C VAL A 200 53.56 -24.88 18.01
N VAL A 201 52.64 -24.23 17.29
CA VAL A 201 52.38 -24.53 15.88
C VAL A 201 53.61 -24.21 15.03
N ALA A 202 54.20 -23.03 15.17
CA ALA A 202 55.39 -22.65 14.42
C ALA A 202 56.59 -23.58 14.69
N SER A 203 56.83 -23.96 15.95
CA SER A 203 57.89 -24.93 16.31
C SER A 203 57.64 -26.29 15.66
N LYS A 204 56.43 -26.84 15.78
CA LYS A 204 56.08 -28.14 15.19
C LYS A 204 56.19 -28.14 13.66
N VAL A 205 55.79 -27.04 13.02
CA VAL A 205 55.88 -26.90 11.57
C VAL A 205 57.34 -26.72 11.12
N SER A 206 58.14 -25.96 11.87
CA SER A 206 59.58 -25.75 11.61
C SER A 206 60.41 -27.02 11.85
N GLU A 207 60.13 -27.76 12.92
CA GLU A 207 60.73 -29.07 13.22
C GLU A 207 60.37 -30.12 12.17
N ALA A 208 59.17 -30.02 11.59
CA ALA A 208 58.76 -30.82 10.43
C ALA A 208 59.41 -30.36 9.10
N GLY A 209 60.26 -29.33 9.13
CA GLY A 209 61.02 -28.84 7.98
C GLY A 209 60.30 -27.82 7.10
N TYR A 210 59.19 -27.23 7.55
CA TYR A 210 58.41 -26.24 6.80
C TYR A 210 58.51 -24.85 7.44
N ASP A 211 58.44 -23.77 6.65
CA ASP A 211 58.37 -22.40 7.18
C ASP A 211 56.90 -22.09 7.55
N PRO A 212 56.56 -21.92 8.84
CA PRO A 212 55.19 -21.63 9.27
C PRO A 212 54.74 -20.19 8.98
N TYR A 213 55.65 -19.32 8.53
CA TYR A 213 55.39 -17.90 8.38
C TYR A 213 55.23 -17.47 6.92
N GLU A 214 54.29 -16.57 6.68
CA GLU A 214 54.13 -15.92 5.38
C GLU A 214 55.00 -14.65 5.32
N LYS A 215 55.97 -14.60 4.39
CA LYS A 215 56.73 -13.37 4.11
C LYS A 215 55.94 -12.48 3.16
N LYS A 216 55.23 -11.49 3.70
CA LYS A 216 54.41 -10.57 2.91
C LYS A 216 55.06 -9.21 2.71
N LEU A 217 54.96 -8.70 1.48
CA LEU A 217 55.38 -7.34 1.13
C LEU A 217 54.54 -6.31 1.89
N LEU A 218 55.17 -5.24 2.39
CA LEU A 218 54.46 -4.17 3.09
C LEU A 218 53.44 -3.49 2.16
N GLY A 219 52.27 -3.16 2.71
CA GLY A 219 51.30 -2.32 2.03
C GLY A 219 51.85 -0.91 1.78
N ILE A 220 51.33 -0.24 0.75
CA ILE A 220 51.81 1.07 0.26
C ILE A 220 52.04 2.07 1.39
N THR A 221 51.09 2.20 2.32
CA THR A 221 51.20 3.13 3.45
C THR A 221 52.36 2.77 4.38
N ALA A 222 52.51 1.49 4.73
CA ALA A 222 53.60 1.03 5.60
C ALA A 222 54.96 1.14 4.91
N MET A 223 55.02 0.81 3.62
CA MET A 223 56.23 0.94 2.80
C MET A 223 56.64 2.41 2.61
N SER A 224 55.68 3.32 2.40
CA SER A 224 55.92 4.76 2.30
C SER A 224 56.40 5.37 3.61
N THR A 225 55.93 4.89 4.76
CA THR A 225 56.42 5.32 6.08
C THR A 225 57.84 4.82 6.32
N LEU A 226 58.16 3.59 5.94
CA LEU A 226 59.49 2.99 6.11
C LEU A 226 60.56 3.69 5.28
N LEU A 227 60.29 3.96 4.01
CA LEU A 227 61.24 4.57 3.08
C LEU A 227 61.25 6.11 3.19
N GLY A 228 60.15 6.70 3.66
CA GLY A 228 59.89 8.13 3.57
C GLY A 228 59.44 8.52 2.15
N LYS A 229 58.54 9.51 2.04
CA LYS A 229 57.88 9.88 0.77
C LYS A 229 58.85 10.07 -0.41
N LYS A 230 59.98 10.73 -0.18
CA LYS A 230 60.96 11.04 -1.25
C LYS A 230 61.62 9.76 -1.81
N LYS A 231 62.13 8.88 -0.95
CA LYS A 231 62.74 7.61 -1.38
C LYS A 231 61.70 6.59 -1.87
N PHE A 232 60.48 6.63 -1.31
CA PHE A 232 59.39 5.81 -1.81
C PHE A 232 59.08 6.15 -3.27
N GLU A 233 58.97 7.44 -3.60
CA GLU A 233 58.74 7.89 -4.97
C GLU A 233 59.93 7.57 -5.89
N GLU A 234 61.17 7.86 -5.44
CA GLU A 234 62.39 7.59 -6.22
C GLU A 234 62.60 6.10 -6.53
N LEU A 235 62.22 5.19 -5.62
CA LEU A 235 62.48 3.75 -5.76
C LEU A 235 61.29 2.97 -6.30
N LEU A 236 60.07 3.39 -5.96
CA LEU A 236 58.85 2.61 -6.19
C LEU A 236 57.78 3.38 -6.98
N GLY A 237 57.96 4.67 -7.28
CA GLY A 237 56.96 5.48 -8.00
C GLY A 237 56.55 4.85 -9.34
N ASP A 238 57.54 4.41 -10.13
CA ASP A 238 57.31 3.71 -11.41
C ASP A 238 56.71 2.30 -11.25
N LEU A 239 56.64 1.78 -10.02
CA LEU A 239 56.11 0.46 -9.66
C LEU A 239 54.76 0.54 -8.93
N VAL A 240 54.19 1.73 -8.75
CA VAL A 240 52.89 1.95 -8.12
C VAL A 240 51.87 2.38 -9.17
N TYR A 241 50.93 1.49 -9.46
CA TYR A 241 49.79 1.79 -10.33
C TYR A 241 48.54 2.05 -9.50
N LYS A 242 47.89 3.21 -9.71
CA LYS A 242 46.56 3.49 -9.18
C LYS A 242 45.53 3.14 -10.26
N PRO A 243 44.83 2.00 -10.16
CA PRO A 243 43.78 1.69 -11.12
C PRO A 243 42.67 2.74 -11.04
N PRO A 244 42.03 3.09 -12.17
CA PRO A 244 40.81 3.89 -12.14
C PRO A 244 39.78 3.19 -11.24
N GLY A 245 39.07 3.99 -10.43
CA GLY A 245 38.02 3.47 -9.57
C GLY A 245 36.94 2.81 -10.42
N LYS A 246 36.38 1.70 -9.93
CA LYS A 246 35.25 1.04 -10.61
C LYS A 246 34.09 2.04 -10.76
N PRO A 247 33.40 2.09 -11.90
CA PRO A 247 32.17 2.86 -12.04
C PRO A 247 31.17 2.47 -10.95
N ALA A 248 30.53 3.46 -10.36
CA ALA A 248 29.49 3.29 -9.36
C ALA A 248 28.28 4.10 -9.80
N LEU A 249 27.11 3.46 -9.89
CA LEU A 249 25.86 4.13 -10.17
C LEU A 249 25.39 4.82 -8.88
N VAL A 250 25.23 6.14 -8.92
CA VAL A 250 24.91 6.97 -7.76
C VAL A 250 23.85 8.00 -8.12
N PRO A 251 23.08 8.54 -7.15
CA PRO A 251 22.10 9.58 -7.43
C PRO A 251 22.74 10.86 -8.00
N GLU A 252 21.98 11.64 -8.77
CA GLU A 252 22.39 12.95 -9.32
C GLU A 252 22.82 13.98 -8.26
N SER A 253 22.45 13.77 -7.00
CA SER A 253 22.89 14.60 -5.88
C SER A 253 24.34 14.30 -5.44
N ASP A 254 24.95 13.22 -5.92
CA ASP A 254 26.36 12.92 -5.68
C ASP A 254 27.24 13.98 -6.38
N LYS A 255 28.22 14.51 -5.64
CA LYS A 255 29.05 15.62 -6.11
C LYS A 255 30.11 15.20 -7.13
N ARG A 256 30.33 13.89 -7.31
CA ARG A 256 31.35 13.38 -8.24
C ARG A 256 30.87 13.58 -9.69
N PRO A 257 31.75 14.01 -10.60
CA PRO A 257 31.38 14.17 -12.01
C PRO A 257 31.01 12.82 -12.62
N ALA A 258 30.00 12.83 -13.50
CA ALA A 258 29.61 11.67 -14.28
C ALA A 258 30.79 11.20 -15.16
N MET A 259 30.94 9.88 -15.32
CA MET A 259 31.91 9.32 -16.28
C MET A 259 31.28 9.31 -17.68
N ASN A 260 32.08 9.56 -18.72
CA ASN A 260 31.64 9.36 -20.10
C ASN A 260 31.26 7.90 -20.31
N THR A 261 30.14 7.69 -21.00
CA THR A 261 29.63 6.35 -21.30
C THR A 261 30.13 5.88 -22.66
N ALA A 262 30.10 4.57 -22.92
CA ALA A 262 30.46 4.01 -24.23
C ALA A 262 29.60 4.56 -25.40
N ALA A 263 28.46 5.20 -25.11
CA ALA A 263 27.62 5.87 -26.09
C ALA A 263 28.17 7.24 -26.53
N ASP A 264 29.00 7.88 -25.71
CA ASP A 264 29.59 9.20 -26.00
C ASP A 264 30.76 9.08 -26.99
N ASP A 265 31.49 7.96 -26.98
CA ASP A 265 32.60 7.68 -27.91
C ASP A 265 32.13 7.42 -29.37
N SER A 266 30.83 7.20 -29.60
CA SER A 266 30.28 6.87 -30.92
C SER A 266 29.78 8.09 -31.71
N LYS A 267 29.90 9.31 -31.17
CA LYS A 267 29.40 10.55 -31.81
C LYS A 267 30.48 11.44 -32.45
N ASP A 268 31.75 11.06 -32.32
CA ASP A 268 32.91 11.81 -32.86
C ASP A 268 33.60 11.11 -34.06
N ASN A 269 32.86 10.32 -34.85
CA ASN A 269 33.35 9.73 -36.11
C ASN A 269 32.42 10.01 -37.30
#